data_AF-A0A813JKL0-F1
#
_entry.id   AF-A0A813JKL0-F1
#
_cell.length_a   1.000
_cell.length_b   1.000
_cell.length_c   1.000
_cell.angle_alpha   90.00
_cell.angle_beta   90.00
_cell.angle_gamma   90.00
#
_symmetry.space_group_name_H-M   'P 1'
#
loop_
_entity.id
_entity.type
_entity.pdbx_description
1 polymer ?
#
loop_
_entity_poly.entity_id
_entity_poly.type
_entity_poly.pdbx_seq_one_letter_code
_entity_poly.pdbx_strand_id
1 'polypeptide(L)'
;MDAFFASDFKEAPQFTYSYPEEQVTKAFKDNSEVCFDYLPEARRIMDKVRHSPGGVDAFMKTMYGEEKVSSEELRDLVADYLKEHNVEDKVEIRIVEGMLSAANVVKPSPDKKYIVNIAKGMISKPIIHSICDHEVGTHLLRMMNDEHQVWHGFRDRYKLANPWTTEEGFATLNT
;
A
#
# COMPACT_ATOMS: atom_id res chain seq x y z
N MET A 1 15.34 11.41 20.65
CA MET A 1 13.93 11.32 21.08
C MET A 1 13.71 11.89 22.48
N ASP A 2 14.67 11.78 23.38
CA ASP A 2 14.53 12.24 24.78
C ASP A 2 14.24 13.73 24.93
N ALA A 3 14.90 14.59 24.15
CA ALA A 3 14.64 16.04 24.16
C ALA A 3 13.21 16.40 23.73
N PHE A 4 12.62 15.65 22.79
CA PHE A 4 11.25 15.87 22.34
C PHE A 4 10.26 15.67 23.49
N PHE A 5 10.33 14.52 24.17
CA PHE A 5 9.46 14.22 25.31
C PHE A 5 9.76 15.10 26.52
N ALA A 6 11.03 15.39 26.81
CA ALA A 6 11.43 16.26 27.92
C ALA A 6 10.97 17.72 27.74
N SER A 7 10.80 18.16 26.49
CA SER A 7 10.33 19.52 26.16
C SER A 7 8.81 19.68 26.20
N ASP A 8 8.04 18.64 26.57
CA ASP A 8 6.59 18.60 26.39
C ASP A 8 6.20 18.85 24.92
N PHE A 9 6.88 18.12 24.02
CA PHE A 9 6.64 18.13 22.58
C PHE A 9 6.89 19.48 21.87
N LYS A 10 7.67 20.38 22.47
CA LYS A 10 7.99 21.70 21.90
C LYS A 10 9.19 21.68 20.95
N GLU A 11 10.15 20.80 21.19
CA GLU A 11 11.28 20.56 20.29
C GLU A 11 10.86 19.63 19.14
N ALA A 12 11.53 19.66 17.98
CA ALA A 12 11.28 18.67 16.94
C ALA A 12 11.97 17.33 17.28
N PRO A 13 11.37 16.16 16.99
CA PRO A 13 12.05 14.88 17.16
C PRO A 13 13.27 14.80 16.25
N GLN A 14 14.44 14.55 16.84
CA GLN A 14 15.69 14.34 16.13
C GLN A 14 15.92 12.84 15.90
N PHE A 15 16.29 12.47 14.68
CA PHE A 15 16.56 11.10 14.26
C PHE A 15 18.01 10.95 13.81
N THR A 16 18.62 9.81 14.14
CA THR A 16 19.93 9.43 13.62
C THR A 16 19.73 8.33 12.61
N TYR A 17 20.13 8.58 11.36
CA TYR A 17 20.05 7.60 10.29
C TYR A 17 21.22 6.62 10.38
N SER A 18 21.01 5.37 9.96
CA SER A 18 22.06 4.34 9.87
C SER A 18 23.04 4.55 8.73
N TYR A 19 22.81 5.55 7.87
CA TYR A 19 23.64 5.89 6.72
C TYR A 19 24.65 7.00 7.06
N PRO A 20 25.78 7.10 6.34
CA PRO A 20 26.74 8.19 6.51
C PRO A 20 26.08 9.57 6.32
N GLU A 21 26.48 10.54 7.13
CA GLU A 21 25.89 11.89 7.15
C GLU A 21 25.90 12.55 5.76
N GLU A 22 27.00 12.43 5.01
CA GLU A 22 27.10 12.96 3.66
C GLU A 22 26.01 12.41 2.71
N GLN A 23 25.71 11.11 2.81
CA GLN A 23 24.66 10.49 1.98
C GLN A 23 23.28 11.00 2.39
N VAL A 24 23.04 11.13 3.69
CA VAL A 24 21.77 11.62 4.24
C VAL A 24 21.54 13.07 3.82
N THR A 25 22.54 13.95 4.01
CA THR A 25 22.46 15.35 3.61
C THR A 25 22.24 15.50 2.12
N LYS A 26 22.95 14.73 1.30
CA LYS A 26 22.75 14.73 -0.15
C LYS A 26 21.33 14.29 -0.52
N ALA A 27 20.85 13.18 0.05
CA ALA A 27 19.50 12.68 -0.21
C ALA A 27 18.42 13.70 0.18
N PHE A 28 18.55 14.36 1.33
CA PHE A 28 17.64 15.44 1.71
C PHE A 28 17.70 16.60 0.73
N LYS A 29 18.90 17.04 0.34
CA LYS A 29 19.06 18.12 -0.62
C LYS A 29 18.37 17.78 -1.95
N ASP A 30 18.65 16.59 -2.49
CA ASP A 30 18.13 16.11 -3.76
C ASP A 30 16.60 15.94 -3.76
N ASN A 31 15.98 15.77 -2.58
CA ASN A 31 14.53 15.55 -2.42
C ASN A 31 13.84 16.67 -1.61
N SER A 32 14.49 17.83 -1.43
CA SER A 32 13.96 18.93 -0.61
C SER A 32 13.02 19.86 -1.36
N GLU A 33 12.99 19.78 -2.69
CA GLU A 33 12.14 20.63 -3.51
C GLU A 33 10.70 20.11 -3.50
N VAL A 34 9.81 20.88 -2.87
CA VAL A 34 8.38 20.59 -2.88
C VAL A 34 7.81 21.02 -4.24
N CYS A 35 7.26 20.06 -4.98
CA CYS A 35 6.50 20.34 -6.20
C CYS A 35 5.12 20.89 -5.84
N PHE A 36 4.83 22.12 -6.27
CA PHE A 36 3.54 22.78 -6.05
C PHE A 36 2.64 22.81 -7.29
N ASP A 37 3.09 22.26 -8.41
CA ASP A 37 2.37 22.27 -9.69
C ASP A 37 0.96 21.69 -9.57
N TYR A 38 0.79 20.68 -8.70
CA TYR A 38 -0.48 20.00 -8.46
C TYR A 38 -1.22 20.46 -7.20
N LEU A 39 -0.72 21.50 -6.51
CA LEU A 39 -1.38 22.05 -5.33
C LEU A 39 -2.80 22.58 -5.63
N PRO A 40 -3.05 23.26 -6.78
CA PRO A 40 -4.42 23.66 -7.15
C PRO A 40 -5.38 22.48 -7.28
N GLU A 41 -4.94 21.38 -7.88
CA GLU A 41 -5.71 20.15 -8.05
C GLU A 41 -6.01 19.50 -6.71
N ALA A 42 -4.99 19.38 -5.85
CA ALA A 42 -5.14 18.85 -4.50
C ALA A 42 -6.17 19.67 -3.70
N ARG A 43 -6.07 21.01 -3.74
CA ARG A 43 -7.04 21.90 -3.10
C ARG A 43 -8.45 21.69 -3.65
N ARG A 44 -8.60 21.61 -4.97
CA ARG A 44 -9.90 21.40 -5.63
C ARG A 44 -10.53 20.08 -5.22
N ILE A 45 -9.75 19.00 -5.08
CA ILE A 45 -10.25 17.69 -4.61
C ILE A 45 -10.75 17.81 -3.17
N MET A 46 -9.94 18.41 -2.28
CA MET A 46 -10.33 18.62 -0.87
C MET A 46 -11.57 19.51 -0.75
N ASP A 47 -11.67 20.55 -1.57
CA ASP A 47 -12.83 21.45 -1.61
C ASP A 47 -14.09 20.72 -2.06
N LYS A 48 -14.01 19.78 -3.00
CA LYS A 48 -15.18 18.97 -3.39
C LYS A 48 -15.72 18.12 -2.25
N VAL A 49 -14.83 17.53 -1.44
CA VAL A 49 -15.22 16.77 -0.25
C VAL A 49 -15.77 17.70 0.83
N ARG A 50 -15.15 18.87 1.04
CA ARG A 50 -15.63 19.84 2.04
C ARG A 50 -17.04 20.36 1.75
N HIS A 51 -17.35 20.58 0.47
CA HIS A 51 -18.66 21.08 0.04
C HIS A 51 -19.64 19.97 -0.39
N SER A 52 -19.36 18.71 -0.10
CA SER A 52 -20.34 17.65 -0.33
C SER A 52 -21.58 17.88 0.54
N PRO A 53 -22.77 17.47 0.09
CA PRO A 53 -23.97 17.50 0.93
C PRO A 53 -23.72 16.80 2.28
N GLY A 54 -24.00 17.49 3.38
CA GLY A 54 -23.73 16.98 4.74
C GLY A 54 -22.28 17.10 5.23
N GLY A 55 -21.38 17.68 4.43
CA GLY A 55 -19.98 17.91 4.81
C GLY A 55 -19.11 16.66 4.82
N VAL A 56 -17.91 16.79 5.39
CA VAL A 56 -16.86 15.76 5.40
C VAL A 56 -17.31 14.48 6.10
N ASP A 57 -17.97 14.59 7.26
CA ASP A 57 -18.41 13.41 8.02
C ASP A 57 -19.45 12.60 7.26
N ALA A 58 -20.39 13.26 6.57
CA ALA A 58 -21.36 12.59 5.73
C ALA A 58 -20.70 11.90 4.54
N PHE A 59 -19.73 12.56 3.89
CA PHE A 59 -18.95 11.95 2.82
C PHE A 59 -18.21 10.71 3.29
N MET A 60 -17.50 10.79 4.43
CA MET A 60 -16.77 9.65 4.99
C MET A 60 -17.73 8.52 5.34
N LYS A 61 -18.89 8.83 5.93
CA LYS A 61 -19.93 7.84 6.21
C LYS A 61 -20.47 7.18 4.94
N THR A 62 -20.63 7.92 3.84
CA THR A 62 -21.03 7.34 2.55
C THR A 62 -19.94 6.43 1.96
N MET A 63 -18.67 6.83 2.05
CA MET A 63 -17.55 6.06 1.48
C MET A 63 -17.24 4.78 2.27
N TYR A 64 -17.24 4.85 3.59
CA TYR A 64 -16.85 3.73 4.46
C TYR A 64 -18.07 3.00 5.06
N GLY A 65 -19.26 3.56 4.98
CA GLY A 65 -20.44 2.98 5.63
C GLY A 65 -20.30 2.86 7.15
N GLU A 66 -21.29 2.22 7.77
CA GLU A 66 -21.28 1.88 9.20
C GLU A 66 -21.01 0.39 9.44
N GLU A 67 -21.31 -0.45 8.45
CA GLU A 67 -21.14 -1.89 8.53
C GLU A 67 -19.66 -2.25 8.49
N LYS A 68 -19.23 -3.02 9.49
CA LYS A 68 -17.87 -3.55 9.57
C LYS A 68 -17.91 -5.06 9.63
N VAL A 69 -16.91 -5.68 9.01
CA VAL A 69 -16.70 -7.13 9.03
C VAL A 69 -15.53 -7.49 9.95
N SER A 70 -15.54 -8.70 10.47
CA SER A 70 -14.40 -9.27 11.19
C SER A 70 -13.27 -9.67 10.23
N SER A 71 -12.07 -9.92 10.78
CA SER A 71 -10.95 -10.48 10.01
C SER A 71 -11.25 -11.85 9.42
N GLU A 72 -12.08 -12.64 10.10
CA GLU A 72 -12.52 -13.96 9.67
C GLU A 72 -13.48 -13.87 8.48
N GLU A 73 -14.44 -12.94 8.53
CA GLU A 73 -15.32 -12.65 7.39
C GLU A 73 -14.54 -12.06 6.21
N LEU A 74 -13.59 -11.15 6.47
CA LEU A 74 -12.70 -10.62 5.44
C LEU A 74 -11.88 -11.74 4.78
N ARG A 75 -11.35 -12.69 5.57
CA ARG A 75 -10.64 -13.86 5.05
C ARG A 75 -11.50 -14.64 4.06
N ASP A 76 -12.75 -14.88 4.41
CA ASP A 76 -13.66 -15.67 3.59
C ASP A 76 -14.02 -14.92 2.29
N LEU A 77 -14.24 -13.61 2.37
CA LEU A 77 -14.46 -12.75 1.19
C LEU A 77 -13.24 -12.70 0.26
N VAL A 78 -12.03 -12.61 0.83
CA VAL A 78 -10.77 -12.68 0.06
C VAL A 78 -10.61 -14.06 -0.57
N ALA A 79 -10.96 -15.14 0.15
CA ALA A 79 -10.89 -16.50 -0.38
C ALA A 79 -11.83 -16.69 -1.57
N ASP A 80 -13.05 -16.13 -1.52
CA ASP A 80 -14.00 -16.19 -2.62
C ASP A 80 -13.51 -15.36 -3.81
N TYR A 81 -12.98 -14.16 -3.56
CA TYR A 81 -12.37 -13.34 -4.61
C TYR A 81 -11.21 -14.08 -5.33
N LEU A 82 -10.33 -14.76 -4.57
CA LEU A 82 -9.24 -15.55 -5.16
C LEU A 82 -9.75 -16.72 -6.02
N LYS A 83 -10.85 -17.36 -5.63
CA LYS A 83 -11.51 -18.41 -6.44
C LYS A 83 -12.11 -17.85 -7.72
N GLU A 84 -12.77 -16.69 -7.66
CA GLU A 84 -13.31 -16.03 -8.85
C GLU A 84 -12.22 -15.72 -9.89
N HIS A 85 -11.00 -15.45 -9.42
CA HIS A 85 -9.83 -15.23 -10.26
C HIS A 85 -9.01 -16.51 -10.57
N ASN A 86 -9.42 -17.69 -10.09
CA ASN A 86 -8.75 -18.99 -10.32
C ASN A 86 -7.28 -19.01 -9.87
N VAL A 87 -6.98 -18.42 -8.72
CA VAL A 87 -5.62 -18.35 -8.15
C VAL A 87 -5.54 -18.84 -6.70
N GLU A 88 -6.62 -19.39 -6.15
CA GLU A 88 -6.74 -19.82 -4.77
C GLU A 88 -5.75 -20.93 -4.39
N ASP A 89 -5.35 -21.78 -5.34
CA ASP A 89 -4.41 -22.88 -5.12
C ASP A 89 -2.97 -22.39 -4.93
N LYS A 90 -2.64 -21.20 -5.43
CA LYS A 90 -1.30 -20.58 -5.37
C LYS A 90 -1.10 -19.68 -4.16
N VAL A 91 -2.16 -19.40 -3.40
CA VAL A 91 -2.18 -18.41 -2.33
C VAL A 91 -2.48 -19.04 -0.98
N GLU A 92 -1.88 -18.49 0.07
CA GLU A 92 -2.23 -18.72 1.46
C GLU A 92 -2.77 -17.42 2.07
N ILE A 93 -3.89 -17.46 2.79
CA ILE A 93 -4.43 -16.28 3.49
C ILE A 93 -4.09 -16.37 4.97
N ARG A 94 -3.56 -15.28 5.54
CA ARG A 94 -3.18 -15.20 6.96
C ARG A 94 -3.80 -14.00 7.65
N ILE A 95 -4.37 -14.20 8.83
CA ILE A 95 -4.75 -13.10 9.72
C ILE A 95 -3.54 -12.76 10.59
N VAL A 96 -3.10 -11.51 10.57
CA VAL A 96 -1.88 -11.05 11.25
C VAL A 96 -2.20 -9.88 12.18
N GLU A 97 -1.67 -9.95 13.39
CA GLU A 97 -1.84 -8.93 14.43
C GLU A 97 -0.81 -7.81 14.29
N GLY A 98 -1.21 -6.57 14.58
CA GLY A 98 -0.31 -5.41 14.58
C GLY A 98 0.06 -4.88 13.18
N MET A 99 -0.66 -5.27 12.14
CA MET A 99 -0.50 -4.67 10.80
C MET A 99 -1.04 -3.22 10.80
N LEU A 100 -0.31 -2.33 10.12
CA LEU A 100 -0.75 -0.96 9.86
C LEU A 100 -1.69 -0.87 8.65
N SER A 101 -1.43 -1.68 7.62
CA SER A 101 -2.29 -1.78 6.43
C SER A 101 -3.42 -2.78 6.66
N ALA A 102 -4.53 -2.61 5.93
CA ALA A 102 -5.66 -3.53 5.97
C ALA A 102 -5.28 -4.94 5.48
N ALA A 103 -4.42 -4.99 4.46
CA ALA A 103 -3.87 -6.20 3.90
C ALA A 103 -2.50 -5.91 3.27
N ASN A 104 -1.78 -6.96 2.88
CA ASN A 104 -0.66 -6.90 1.94
C ASN A 104 -0.47 -8.25 1.24
N VAL A 105 0.26 -8.25 0.12
CA VAL A 105 0.69 -9.48 -0.54
C VAL A 105 2.21 -9.62 -0.52
N VAL A 106 2.69 -10.82 -0.19
CA VAL A 106 4.11 -11.15 -0.20
C VAL A 106 4.38 -12.52 -0.82
N LYS A 107 5.56 -12.70 -1.42
CA LYS A 107 6.11 -14.00 -1.81
C LYS A 107 7.41 -14.24 -1.02
N PRO A 108 7.43 -15.12 0.00
CA PRO A 108 8.62 -15.30 0.85
C PRO A 108 9.86 -15.80 0.11
N SER A 109 9.67 -16.66 -0.88
CA SER A 109 10.73 -17.15 -1.76
C SER A 109 10.12 -17.69 -3.07
N PRO A 110 10.92 -17.88 -4.14
CA PRO A 110 10.42 -18.31 -5.45
C PRO A 110 9.60 -19.61 -5.43
N ASP A 111 9.97 -20.57 -4.57
CA ASP A 111 9.32 -21.90 -4.49
C ASP A 111 8.14 -21.98 -3.51
N LYS A 112 7.76 -20.86 -2.88
CA LYS A 112 6.66 -20.81 -1.90
C LYS A 112 5.42 -20.19 -2.51
N LYS A 113 4.25 -20.57 -1.97
CA LYS A 113 2.99 -19.92 -2.27
C LYS A 113 3.05 -18.43 -1.95
N TYR A 114 2.27 -17.65 -2.69
CA TYR A 114 2.01 -16.27 -2.31
C TYR A 114 1.21 -16.23 -1.02
N ILE A 115 1.37 -15.15 -0.26
CA ILE A 115 0.64 -14.95 0.98
C ILE A 115 -0.11 -13.63 0.88
N VAL A 116 -1.41 -13.68 1.10
CA VAL A 116 -2.24 -12.50 1.37
C VAL A 116 -2.38 -12.40 2.88
N ASN A 117 -1.72 -11.43 3.49
CA ASN A 117 -1.92 -11.13 4.91
C ASN A 117 -3.07 -10.13 5.02
N ILE A 118 -3.95 -10.36 5.99
CA ILE A 118 -5.02 -9.44 6.37
C ILE A 118 -4.84 -9.04 7.82
N ALA A 119 -5.08 -7.77 8.12
CA ALA A 119 -4.97 -7.25 9.48
C ALA A 119 -6.06 -7.83 10.38
N LYS A 120 -5.67 -8.21 11.59
CA LYS A 120 -6.62 -8.52 12.67
C LYS A 120 -7.31 -7.24 13.13
N GLY A 121 -8.62 -7.17 12.92
CA GLY A 121 -9.40 -5.99 13.27
C GLY A 121 -10.75 -5.97 12.55
N MET A 122 -11.46 -4.85 12.69
CA MET A 122 -12.72 -4.62 11.98
C MET A 122 -12.50 -3.72 10.77
N ILE A 123 -12.96 -4.16 9.60
CA ILE A 123 -12.81 -3.44 8.34
C ILE A 123 -14.18 -2.99 7.83
N SER A 124 -14.24 -1.78 7.28
CA SER A 124 -15.43 -1.24 6.63
C SER A 124 -15.82 -2.12 5.43
N LYS A 125 -17.07 -2.60 5.40
CA LYS A 125 -17.52 -3.53 4.34
C LYS A 125 -17.47 -2.91 2.93
N PRO A 126 -17.86 -1.64 2.71
CA PRO A 126 -17.80 -1.02 1.39
C PRO A 126 -16.41 -0.99 0.73
N ILE A 127 -15.32 -1.01 1.52
CA ILE A 127 -13.96 -0.92 0.98
C ILE A 127 -13.32 -2.28 0.68
N ILE A 128 -13.97 -3.40 1.04
CA ILE A 128 -13.39 -4.75 0.90
C ILE A 128 -13.06 -5.06 -0.55
N HIS A 129 -13.97 -4.75 -1.48
CA HIS A 129 -13.72 -4.96 -2.91
C HIS A 129 -12.49 -4.17 -3.37
N SER A 130 -12.37 -2.91 -2.96
CA SER A 130 -11.21 -2.08 -3.29
C SER A 130 -9.90 -2.64 -2.70
N ILE A 131 -9.94 -3.21 -1.50
CA ILE A 131 -8.79 -3.90 -0.90
C ILE A 131 -8.41 -5.12 -1.75
N CYS A 132 -9.38 -5.93 -2.18
CA CYS A 132 -9.13 -7.08 -3.05
C CYS A 132 -8.57 -6.64 -4.42
N ASP A 133 -9.17 -5.66 -5.07
CA ASP A 133 -8.70 -5.10 -6.35
C ASP A 133 -7.25 -4.62 -6.24
N HIS A 134 -6.91 -3.92 -5.15
CA HIS A 134 -5.57 -3.40 -4.94
C HIS A 134 -4.58 -4.53 -4.64
N GLU A 135 -4.83 -5.35 -3.62
CA GLU A 135 -3.87 -6.36 -3.17
C GLU A 135 -3.77 -7.54 -4.13
N VAL A 136 -4.90 -8.11 -4.51
CA VAL A 136 -4.95 -9.26 -5.41
C VAL A 136 -4.80 -8.77 -6.86
N GLY A 137 -5.65 -7.83 -7.28
CA GLY A 137 -5.70 -7.38 -8.66
C GLY A 137 -4.42 -6.69 -9.14
N THR A 138 -3.81 -5.84 -8.30
CA THR A 138 -2.56 -5.14 -8.64
C THR A 138 -1.33 -5.91 -8.19
N HIS A 139 -1.18 -6.23 -6.91
CA HIS A 139 0.10 -6.78 -6.42
C HIS A 139 0.28 -8.26 -6.73
N LEU A 140 -0.68 -9.12 -6.38
CA LEU A 140 -0.55 -10.56 -6.60
C LEU A 140 -0.45 -10.90 -8.08
N LEU A 141 -1.43 -10.47 -8.88
CA LEU A 141 -1.47 -10.83 -10.29
C LEU A 141 -0.26 -10.27 -11.06
N ARG A 142 0.27 -9.11 -10.66
CA ARG A 142 1.54 -8.60 -11.20
C ARG A 142 2.70 -9.54 -10.91
N MET A 143 2.87 -9.99 -9.67
CA MET A 143 3.95 -10.91 -9.33
C MET A 143 3.84 -12.23 -10.12
N MET A 144 2.62 -12.77 -10.23
CA MET A 144 2.36 -13.97 -11.04
C MET A 144 2.65 -13.75 -12.51
N ASN A 145 2.27 -12.60 -13.07
CA ASN A 145 2.52 -12.28 -14.47
C ASN A 145 4.01 -12.06 -14.76
N ASP A 146 4.77 -11.47 -13.83
CA ASP A 146 6.23 -11.31 -13.98
C ASP A 146 6.92 -12.67 -14.07
N GLU A 147 6.45 -13.68 -13.32
CA GLU A 147 6.98 -15.05 -13.37
C GLU A 147 6.82 -15.74 -14.72
N HIS A 148 5.88 -15.28 -15.55
CA HIS A 148 5.68 -15.78 -16.91
C HIS A 148 6.51 -15.03 -17.97
N GLN A 149 7.22 -13.97 -17.61
CA GLN A 149 7.98 -13.17 -18.57
C GLN A 149 9.34 -13.79 -18.91
N VAL A 150 9.82 -13.53 -20.13
CA VAL A 150 11.12 -14.00 -20.62
C VAL A 150 12.32 -13.43 -19.84
N TRP A 151 12.09 -12.36 -19.09
CA TRP A 151 13.09 -11.71 -18.24
C TRP A 151 13.01 -12.12 -16.77
N HIS A 152 12.04 -12.97 -16.38
CA HIS A 152 11.94 -13.44 -15.01
C HIS A 152 13.25 -14.10 -14.56
N GLY A 153 13.75 -13.72 -13.38
CA GLY A 153 15.04 -14.22 -12.85
C GLY A 153 16.29 -13.72 -13.58
N PHE A 154 16.17 -13.00 -14.70
CA PHE A 154 17.30 -12.55 -15.52
C PHE A 154 17.15 -11.09 -15.98
N ARG A 155 16.49 -10.24 -15.19
CA ARG A 155 16.19 -8.84 -15.56
C ARG A 155 17.43 -8.04 -15.99
N ASP A 156 18.57 -8.26 -15.33
CA ASP A 156 19.84 -7.61 -15.65
C ASP A 156 20.32 -7.91 -17.08
N ARG A 157 20.10 -9.14 -17.55
CA ARG A 157 20.41 -9.53 -18.94
C ARG A 157 19.66 -8.65 -19.95
N TYR A 158 18.46 -8.23 -19.60
CA TYR A 158 17.59 -7.37 -20.42
C TYR A 158 17.72 -5.89 -20.06
N LYS A 159 18.63 -5.52 -19.14
CA LYS A 159 18.83 -4.13 -18.68
C LYS A 159 17.56 -3.47 -18.14
N LEU A 160 16.67 -4.26 -17.52
CA LEU A 160 15.42 -3.75 -16.96
C LEU A 160 15.65 -3.15 -15.58
N ALA A 161 15.03 -1.99 -15.31
CA ALA A 161 15.05 -1.37 -14.00
C ALA A 161 14.32 -2.21 -12.95
N ASN A 162 14.57 -1.91 -11.68
CA ASN A 162 13.86 -2.51 -10.56
C ASN A 162 12.38 -2.10 -10.61
N PRO A 163 11.43 -3.04 -10.76
CA PRO A 163 10.02 -2.71 -10.86
C PRO A 163 9.41 -2.25 -9.52
N TRP A 164 10.15 -2.39 -8.42
CA TRP A 164 9.74 -2.02 -7.06
C TRP A 164 10.03 -0.55 -6.71
N THR A 165 10.54 0.26 -7.65
CA THR A 165 10.80 1.70 -7.41
C THR A 165 9.53 2.52 -7.20
N THR A 166 8.37 2.01 -7.60
CA THR A 166 7.06 2.60 -7.31
C THR A 166 6.15 1.52 -6.74
N GLU A 167 5.49 1.80 -5.61
CA GLU A 167 4.55 0.88 -4.95
C GLU A 167 3.52 0.31 -5.95
N GLU A 168 2.96 1.18 -6.79
CA GLU A 168 1.79 0.87 -7.63
C GLU A 168 2.10 0.28 -9.00
N GLY A 169 3.37 0.13 -9.39
CA GLY A 169 3.84 -0.73 -10.50
C GLY A 169 3.35 -0.48 -11.94
N PHE A 170 2.14 0.03 -12.17
CA PHE A 170 1.59 0.36 -13.50
C PHE A 170 2.43 1.43 -14.22
N ALA A 171 3.19 2.21 -13.45
CA ALA A 171 4.18 3.17 -13.98
C ALA A 171 5.38 2.50 -14.66
N THR A 172 5.64 1.20 -14.44
CA THR A 172 6.85 0.51 -14.98
C THR A 172 6.66 -0.06 -16.38
N LEU A 173 5.43 -0.06 -16.91
CA LEU A 173 5.17 -0.45 -18.31
C LEU A 173 5.55 0.64 -19.32
N ASN A 174 5.88 1.86 -18.86
CA ASN A 174 6.14 3.03 -19.70
C ASN A 174 7.42 3.81 -19.34
N THR A 175 8.43 3.17 -18.75
CA THR A 175 9.77 3.79 -18.53
C THR A 175 10.85 3.10 -19.34
#